data_AF-A0A7J8CAL6-F1
#
_entry.id   AF-A0A7J8CAL6-F1
#
_cell.length_a   1.000
_cell.length_b   1.000
_cell.length_c   1.000
_cell.angle_alpha   90.00
_cell.angle_beta   90.00
_cell.angle_gamma   90.00
#
_symmetry.space_group_name_H-M   'P 1'
#
loop_
_entity.id
_entity.type
_entity.pdbx_description
1 polymer ?
#
loop_
_entity_poly.entity_id
_entity_poly.type
_entity_poly.pdbx_seq_one_letter_code
_entity_poly.pdbx_strand_id
1 'polypeptide(L)'
;MEMSYKLDDAGEPLCSCHPVQTFLGGRTCKLLTKSAIFQNPEKNGSILVCTGDEASYSALLWDASSGSLLQGLPTDQPVLDICPFEVNHSSYVATLTEKMVQIYKWE
;
A
#
# COMPACT_ATOMS: atom_id res chain seq x y z
N MET A 1 -10.93 -8.46 -18.56
CA MET A 1 -10.26 -7.23 -18.99
C MET A 1 -8.90 -7.67 -19.49
N GLU A 2 -8.72 -7.83 -20.80
CA GLU A 2 -7.42 -8.21 -21.37
C GLU A 2 -6.49 -7.00 -21.27
N MET A 3 -5.30 -7.18 -20.71
CA MET A 3 -4.25 -6.16 -20.80
C MET A 3 -3.79 -6.09 -22.24
N SER A 4 -4.17 -5.03 -22.95
CA SER A 4 -3.64 -4.76 -24.28
C SER A 4 -2.20 -4.26 -24.15
N TYR A 5 -1.28 -4.90 -24.87
CA TYR A 5 0.11 -4.47 -24.99
C TYR A 5 0.38 -4.01 -26.42
N LYS A 6 1.37 -3.14 -26.60
CA LYS A 6 1.87 -2.78 -27.94
C LYS A 6 3.08 -3.66 -28.26
N LEU A 7 3.41 -3.83 -29.54
CA LEU A 7 4.68 -4.40 -29.95
C LEU A 7 5.62 -3.27 -30.36
N ASP A 8 6.92 -3.42 -30.09
CA ASP A 8 7.94 -2.57 -30.69
C ASP A 8 8.26 -2.99 -32.14
N ASP A 9 9.20 -2.29 -32.79
CA ASP A 9 9.59 -2.58 -34.17
C ASP A 9 10.27 -3.95 -34.34
N ALA A 10 10.73 -4.58 -33.26
CA ALA A 10 11.28 -5.93 -33.24
C ALA A 10 10.23 -7.03 -32.96
N GLY A 11 8.98 -6.64 -32.67
CA GLY A 11 7.90 -7.56 -32.35
C GLY A 11 7.87 -7.97 -30.88
N GLU A 12 8.55 -7.25 -29.99
CA GLU A 12 8.58 -7.52 -28.54
C GLU A 12 7.48 -6.73 -27.80
N PRO A 13 6.85 -7.31 -26.76
CA PRO A 13 5.79 -6.65 -26.00
C PRO A 13 6.30 -5.41 -25.26
N LEU A 14 5.80 -4.25 -25.68
CA LEU A 14 6.00 -2.95 -25.05
C LEU A 14 4.96 -2.75 -23.94
N CYS A 15 5.42 -2.79 -22.69
CA CYS A 15 4.64 -2.38 -21.53
C CYS A 15 4.76 -0.86 -21.35
N SER A 16 3.64 -0.14 -21.35
CA SER A 16 3.57 1.25 -20.92
C SER A 16 2.57 1.40 -19.78
N CYS A 17 2.88 2.25 -18.81
CA CYS A 17 2.01 2.55 -17.68
C CYS A 17 1.93 4.06 -17.49
N HIS A 18 0.77 4.52 -17.02
CA HIS A 18 0.54 5.91 -16.64
C HIS A 18 0.18 5.94 -15.16
N PRO A 19 0.64 6.96 -14.41
CA PRO A 19 0.20 7.15 -13.03
C PRO A 19 -1.32 7.30 -12.98
N VAL A 20 -1.98 6.48 -12.15
CA VAL A 20 -3.41 6.67 -11.82
C VAL A 20 -3.52 7.58 -10.60
N GLN A 21 -2.71 7.32 -9.58
CA GLN A 21 -2.57 8.15 -8.40
C GLN A 21 -1.11 8.26 -7.98
N THR A 22 -0.76 9.39 -7.37
CA THR A 22 0.55 9.64 -6.75
C THR A 22 0.34 9.98 -5.29
N PHE A 23 0.64 9.04 -4.39
CA PHE A 23 0.56 9.25 -2.96
C PHE A 23 1.87 9.84 -2.45
N LEU A 24 1.81 11.04 -1.87
CA LEU A 24 2.98 11.71 -1.34
C LEU A 24 3.20 11.28 0.11
N GLY A 25 4.28 10.53 0.35
CA GLY A 25 4.77 10.26 1.69
C GLY A 25 5.53 11.45 2.29
N GLY A 26 6.15 11.22 3.45
CA GLY A 26 6.97 12.21 4.13
C GLY A 26 8.17 12.68 3.33
N ARG A 27 8.76 13.79 3.79
CA ARG A 27 9.90 14.44 3.13
C ARG A 27 11.24 13.73 3.38
N THR A 28 11.23 12.63 4.13
CA THR A 28 12.42 11.84 4.52
C THR A 28 12.29 10.42 3.98
N CYS A 29 13.40 9.87 3.48
CA CYS A 29 13.47 8.51 2.98
C CYS A 29 14.84 7.90 3.34
N LYS A 30 15.15 7.79 4.63
CA LYS A 30 16.31 7.02 5.10
C LYS A 30 16.01 5.53 5.08
N LEU A 31 14.76 5.16 5.30
CA LEU A 31 14.26 3.80 5.28
C LEU A 31 13.15 3.71 4.24
N LEU A 32 13.30 2.79 3.28
CA LEU A 32 12.26 2.54 2.28
C LEU A 32 11.28 1.51 2.83
N THR A 33 10.06 1.94 3.12
CA THR A 33 8.98 1.02 3.49
C THR A 33 8.59 0.17 2.29
N LYS A 34 8.46 -1.13 2.51
CA LYS A 34 7.77 -2.03 1.58
C LYS A 34 6.25 -1.83 1.74
N SER A 35 5.71 -0.90 0.97
CA SER A 35 4.29 -0.57 0.93
C SER A 35 3.43 -1.75 0.47
N ALA A 36 2.15 -1.73 0.81
CA ALA A 36 1.19 -2.76 0.44
C ALA A 36 0.05 -2.20 -0.42
N ILE A 37 -0.38 -2.98 -1.41
CA ILE A 37 -1.62 -2.76 -2.16
C ILE A 37 -2.47 -4.02 -2.03
N PHE A 38 -3.73 -3.87 -1.60
CA PHE A 38 -4.60 -5.00 -1.30
C PHE A 38 -6.08 -4.64 -1.47
N GLN A 39 -6.92 -5.65 -1.65
CA GLN A 39 -8.37 -5.45 -1.76
C GLN A 39 -8.93 -4.97 -0.43
N ASN A 40 -9.91 -4.06 -0.49
CA ASN A 40 -10.66 -3.64 0.69
C ASN A 40 -11.37 -4.86 1.33
N PRO A 41 -11.19 -5.10 2.65
CA PRO A 41 -11.89 -6.16 3.38
C PRO A 41 -13.41 -6.16 3.23
N GLU A 42 -14.04 -5.03 2.89
CA GLU A 42 -15.48 -4.92 2.60
C GLU A 42 -15.91 -5.69 1.34
N LYS A 43 -14.97 -6.18 0.51
CA LYS A 43 -15.24 -6.96 -0.72
C LYS A 43 -16.14 -6.24 -1.73
N ASN A 44 -16.15 -4.91 -1.70
CA ASN A 44 -16.86 -4.04 -2.64
C ASN A 44 -16.07 -3.79 -3.95
N GLY A 45 -14.92 -4.44 -4.11
CA GLY A 45 -14.03 -4.28 -5.27
C GLY A 45 -13.11 -3.07 -5.19
N SER A 46 -13.17 -2.26 -4.12
CA SER A 46 -12.22 -1.17 -3.92
C SER A 46 -10.84 -1.71 -3.50
N ILE A 47 -9.81 -0.92 -3.76
CA ILE A 47 -8.42 -1.24 -3.47
C ILE A 47 -7.90 -0.23 -2.47
N LEU A 48 -7.15 -0.72 -1.50
CA LEU A 48 -6.46 0.07 -0.51
C LEU A 48 -4.97 0.08 -0.81
N VAL A 49 -4.35 1.23 -0.61
CA VAL A 49 -2.89 1.39 -0.63
C VAL A 49 -2.47 1.73 0.78
N CYS A 50 -1.44 1.06 1.31
CA CYS A 50 -0.86 1.39 2.60
C CYS A 50 0.63 1.69 2.42
N THR A 51 1.03 2.90 2.80
CA THR A 51 2.39 3.42 2.63
C THR A 51 2.98 3.80 3.98
N GLY A 52 4.26 3.56 4.21
CA GLY A 52 4.94 4.14 5.38
C GLY A 52 5.18 5.63 5.21
N ASP A 53 5.10 6.37 6.31
CA ASP A 53 5.54 7.75 6.43
C ASP A 53 6.57 7.87 7.57
N GLU A 54 7.84 7.96 7.18
CA GLU A 54 8.96 8.04 8.12
C GLU A 54 8.89 9.31 8.98
N ALA A 55 8.40 10.42 8.44
CA ALA A 55 8.41 11.71 9.13
C ALA A 55 7.41 11.77 10.30
N SER A 56 6.28 11.06 10.18
CA SER A 56 5.24 10.99 11.22
C SER A 56 5.25 9.69 12.01
N TYR A 57 6.18 8.76 11.71
CA TYR A 57 6.19 7.40 12.25
C TYR A 57 4.82 6.72 12.13
N SER A 58 4.27 6.69 10.92
CA SER A 58 2.96 6.07 10.70
C SER A 58 2.92 5.22 9.44
N ALA A 59 1.96 4.32 9.36
CA ALA A 59 1.51 3.74 8.10
C ALA A 59 0.20 4.44 7.68
N LEU A 60 0.21 5.03 6.49
CA LEU A 60 -0.92 5.77 5.94
C LEU A 60 -1.72 4.85 5.02
N LEU A 61 -3.03 4.75 5.26
CA LEU A 61 -3.95 3.97 4.44
C LEU A 61 -4.77 4.89 3.54
N TRP A 62 -4.80 4.58 2.27
CA TRP A 62 -5.40 5.39 1.22
C TRP A 62 -6.43 4.58 0.43
N ASP A 63 -7.47 5.25 -0.03
CA ASP A 63 -8.34 4.71 -1.07
C ASP A 63 -7.67 4.88 -2.44
N ALA A 64 -7.45 3.77 -3.15
CA ALA A 64 -6.71 3.79 -4.42
C ALA A 64 -7.48 4.51 -5.54
N SER A 65 -8.80 4.56 -5.45
CA SER A 65 -9.65 5.13 -6.51
C SER A 65 -9.68 6.66 -6.46
N SER A 66 -9.98 7.21 -5.29
CA SER A 66 -10.11 8.65 -5.04
C SER A 66 -8.77 9.32 -4.73
N GLY A 67 -7.77 8.55 -4.29
CA GLY A 67 -6.50 9.11 -3.82
C GLY A 67 -6.57 9.64 -2.38
N SER A 68 -7.70 9.46 -1.69
CA SER A 68 -7.94 10.06 -0.37
C SER A 68 -7.25 9.29 0.74
N LEU A 69 -6.67 10.01 1.71
CA LEU A 69 -6.18 9.41 2.94
C LEU A 69 -7.38 9.00 3.81
N LEU A 70 -7.45 7.73 4.18
CA LEU A 70 -8.52 7.18 5.02
C LEU A 70 -8.13 7.22 6.49
N GLN A 71 -6.92 6.79 6.81
CA GLN A 71 -6.42 6.74 8.19
C GLN A 71 -4.89 6.71 8.25
N GLY A 72 -4.35 7.11 9.40
CA GLY A 72 -2.95 6.89 9.76
C GLY A 72 -2.86 5.94 10.95
N LEU A 73 -2.01 4.93 10.85
CA LEU A 73 -1.71 3.94 11.88
C LEU A 73 -0.41 4.36 12.57
N PRO A 74 -0.47 4.99 13.76
CA PRO A 74 0.72 5.48 14.43
C PRO A 74 1.59 4.33 14.93
N THR A 75 2.90 4.55 14.87
CA THR A 75 3.93 3.61 15.29
C THR A 75 5.01 4.36 16.07
N ASP A 76 5.82 3.65 16.86
CA ASP A 76 6.89 4.30 17.64
C ASP A 76 8.20 4.49 16.86
N GLN A 77 8.30 3.85 15.67
CA GLN A 77 9.50 3.80 14.83
C GLN A 77 9.10 3.70 13.35
N PRO A 78 9.95 4.11 12.40
CA PRO A 78 9.67 3.96 10.98
C PRO A 78 9.24 2.54 10.58
N VAL A 79 8.17 2.46 9.80
CA VAL A 79 7.64 1.19 9.28
C VAL A 79 8.52 0.69 8.13
N LEU A 80 8.95 -0.56 8.21
CA LEU A 80 9.80 -1.24 7.24
C LEU A 80 9.00 -2.10 6.26
N ASP A 81 7.96 -2.79 6.74
CA ASP A 81 7.10 -3.65 5.92
C ASP A 81 5.65 -3.55 6.40
N ILE A 82 4.72 -3.70 5.46
CA ILE A 82 3.27 -3.70 5.71
C ILE A 82 2.69 -4.96 5.08
N CYS A 83 1.98 -5.75 5.88
CA CYS A 83 1.45 -7.04 5.43
C CYS A 83 -0.04 -7.18 5.79
N PRO A 84 -0.96 -7.08 4.82
CA PRO A 84 -2.36 -7.44 5.01
C PRO A 84 -2.52 -8.96 5.05
N PHE A 85 -3.39 -9.46 5.94
CA PHE A 85 -3.69 -10.89 6.01
C PHE A 85 -5.11 -11.15 6.54
N GLU A 86 -5.64 -12.35 6.28
CA GLU A 86 -6.96 -12.79 6.75
C GLU A 86 -6.81 -14.07 7.58
N VAL A 87 -7.47 -14.13 8.73
CA VAL A 87 -7.57 -15.34 9.55
C VAL A 87 -8.91 -15.35 10.25
N ASN A 88 -9.57 -16.51 10.33
CA ASN A 88 -10.87 -16.68 11.00
C ASN A 88 -11.94 -15.67 10.56
N HIS A 89 -12.04 -15.40 9.24
CA HIS A 89 -12.99 -14.44 8.67
C HIS A 89 -12.81 -12.99 9.14
N SER A 90 -11.66 -12.66 9.71
CA SER A 90 -11.29 -11.30 10.09
C SER A 90 -10.08 -10.85 9.26
N SER A 91 -10.12 -9.61 8.80
CA SER A 91 -9.02 -9.00 8.07
C SER A 91 -8.14 -8.19 9.00
N TYR A 92 -6.84 -8.21 8.73
CA TYR A 92 -5.83 -7.55 9.54
C TYR A 92 -4.77 -6.88 8.66
N VAL A 93 -4.07 -5.93 9.25
CA VAL A 93 -2.84 -5.34 8.70
C VAL A 93 -1.76 -5.43 9.77
N ALA A 94 -0.61 -6.00 9.43
CA ALA A 94 0.59 -5.95 10.27
C ALA A 94 1.53 -4.86 9.77
N THR A 95 2.10 -4.07 10.69
CA THR A 95 3.22 -3.17 10.41
C THR A 95 4.46 -3.65 11.15
N LEU A 96 5.57 -3.79 10.43
CA LEU A 96 6.87 -4.18 10.97
C LEU A 96 7.74 -2.93 11.13
N THR A 97 8.31 -2.73 12.31
CA THR A 97 9.39 -1.78 12.57
C THR A 97 10.70 -2.54 12.78
N GLU A 98 11.79 -1.85 13.12
CA GLU A 98 13.06 -2.52 13.46
C GLU A 98 12.92 -3.49 14.64
N LYS A 99 11.99 -3.24 15.56
CA LYS A 99 11.90 -3.96 16.84
C LYS A 99 10.56 -4.60 17.14
N MET A 100 9.49 -4.23 16.43
CA MET A 100 8.13 -4.65 16.79
C MET A 100 7.29 -4.94 15.56
N VAL A 101 6.30 -5.83 15.74
CA VAL A 101 5.18 -6.03 14.81
C VAL A 101 3.91 -5.60 15.51
N GLN A 102 3.20 -4.62 14.95
CA GLN A 102 1.87 -4.23 15.41
C GLN A 102 0.82 -4.83 14.48
N ILE A 103 -0.26 -5.37 15.04
CA ILE A 103 -1.36 -6.00 14.29
C ILE A 103 -2.63 -5.19 14.52
N TYR A 104 -3.21 -4.70 13.43
CA TYR A 104 -4.46 -3.96 13.39
C TYR A 104 -5.55 -4.87 12.82
N LYS A 105 -6.72 -4.90 13.46
CA LYS A 105 -7.90 -5.62 12.98
C LYS A 105 -8.82 -4.64 12.24
N TRP A 106 -9.41 -5.08 11.14
CA TRP A 106 -10.44 -4.34 10.42
C TRP A 106 -11.79 -4.45 11.14
N GLU A 107 -12.44 -3.32 11.42
CA GLU A 107 -13.75 -3.21 12.11
C GLU A 107 -14.61 -2.10 11.49
#